data_AF-A0A6B1I699-F1
#
_entry.id   AF-A0A6B1I699-F1
#
_cell.length_a   1.000
_cell.length_b   1.000
_cell.length_c   1.000
_cell.angle_alpha   90.00
_cell.angle_beta   90.00
_cell.angle_gamma   90.00
#
_symmetry.space_group_name_H-M   'P 1'
#
loop_
_entity.id
_entity.type
_entity.pdbx_description
1 polymer ?
#
loop_
_entity_poly.entity_id
_entity_poly.type
_entity_poly.pdbx_seq_one_letter_code
_entity_poly.pdbx_strand_id
1 'polypeptide(L)'
;MAVRPEVAASLYAWASERSGLDSDELAHKFPKLPQWERGDHRPTLKQLEQFARATRTPVGYFFLSAPPDEEVPIPDLRTVGDRGVRRPSPDLLDTIYQCQQRQDWYRDYARGIGLDPVPHVGSLSTATPVEEAASAVTAEMSFSVERRGQNWSEAFGYLRDQAEDSGVLVMVSGAVGSNTRRRLDPAEFRGFALVDPLAPLVFVNGADMKAAQIFTLAHELAHIWLGESALSDADLGVQATHAVERWCNGVAAEVLVPLEVLQSDFDDRADLTDELERLARRLKSSTLVVLRRVHEAGFLGWDAYRRAYRDEFRRVMELIGAGGGGGDFYNTQPARVSKRFTRSVIVSTLEGQTLYTDAFQMLGLKKLATFNGMGERLGVL
;
A
#
# COMPACT_ATOMS: atom_id res chain seq x y z
N MET A 1 -9.97 -42.70 16.07
CA MET A 1 -9.80 -41.73 17.18
C MET A 1 -9.52 -40.37 16.59
N ALA A 2 -10.17 -39.30 17.06
CA ALA A 2 -9.82 -37.95 16.61
C ALA A 2 -8.56 -37.48 17.35
N VAL A 3 -7.52 -37.08 16.62
CA VAL A 3 -6.30 -36.48 17.18
C VAL A 3 -6.67 -35.15 17.84
N ARG A 4 -6.27 -34.95 19.09
CA ARG A 4 -6.49 -33.72 19.87
C ARG A 4 -5.12 -33.18 20.27
N PRO A 5 -4.61 -32.16 19.56
CA PRO A 5 -3.31 -31.59 19.87
C PRO A 5 -3.32 -30.90 21.24
N GLU A 6 -2.14 -30.84 21.85
CA GLU A 6 -1.88 -30.01 23.02
C GLU A 6 -1.50 -28.61 22.56
N VAL A 7 -2.25 -27.61 23.03
CA VAL A 7 -2.13 -26.20 22.63
C VAL A 7 -2.27 -25.38 23.91
N ALA A 8 -1.38 -24.41 24.12
CA ALA A 8 -1.48 -23.51 25.26
C ALA A 8 -2.75 -22.67 25.16
N ALA A 9 -3.50 -22.54 26.26
CA ALA A 9 -4.79 -21.85 26.26
C ALA A 9 -4.66 -20.37 25.83
N SER A 10 -3.52 -19.75 26.15
CA SER A 10 -3.13 -18.40 25.74
C SER A 10 -3.08 -18.20 24.23
N LEU A 11 -2.80 -19.25 23.45
CA LEU A 11 -2.73 -19.17 21.98
C LEU A 11 -4.11 -19.01 21.35
N TYR A 12 -5.17 -19.52 21.99
CA TYR A 12 -6.54 -19.31 21.50
C TYR A 12 -6.97 -17.87 21.70
N ALA A 13 -6.79 -17.34 22.91
CA ALA A 13 -7.11 -15.95 23.22
C ALA A 13 -6.30 -14.98 22.35
N TRP A 14 -5.00 -15.24 22.20
CA TRP A 14 -4.13 -14.47 21.32
C TRP A 14 -4.58 -14.51 19.85
N ALA A 15 -4.91 -15.68 19.31
CA ALA A 15 -5.36 -15.79 17.93
C ALA A 15 -6.70 -15.08 17.69
N SER A 16 -7.61 -15.11 18.66
CA SER A 16 -8.87 -14.35 18.63
C SER A 16 -8.59 -12.84 18.57
N GLU A 17 -7.79 -12.31 19.50
CA GLU A 17 -7.42 -10.89 19.56
C GLU A 17 -6.71 -10.43 18.29
N ARG A 18 -5.68 -11.19 17.86
CA ARG A 18 -4.89 -10.97 16.65
C ARG A 18 -5.77 -10.87 15.40
N SER A 19 -6.82 -11.68 15.31
CA SER A 19 -7.67 -11.73 14.12
C SER A 19 -8.46 -10.46 13.86
N GLY A 20 -8.65 -9.61 14.88
CA GLY A 20 -9.50 -8.42 14.82
C GLY A 20 -10.98 -8.72 14.57
N LEU A 21 -11.39 -10.00 14.64
CA LEU A 21 -12.77 -10.42 14.48
C LEU A 21 -13.56 -10.17 15.76
N ASP A 22 -14.85 -9.95 15.60
CA ASP A 22 -15.75 -9.80 16.73
C ASP A 22 -15.80 -11.10 17.57
N SER A 23 -15.75 -10.94 18.89
CA SER A 23 -15.69 -12.07 19.82
C SER A 23 -16.97 -12.91 19.78
N ASP A 24 -18.13 -12.27 19.57
CA ASP A 24 -19.42 -12.96 19.51
C ASP A 24 -19.56 -13.72 18.19
N GLU A 25 -19.08 -13.15 17.08
CA GLU A 25 -18.97 -13.86 15.79
C GLU A 25 -18.10 -15.12 15.89
N LEU A 26 -16.93 -15.01 16.53
CA LEU A 26 -16.03 -16.15 16.75
C LEU A 26 -16.65 -17.19 17.68
N ALA A 27 -17.29 -16.77 18.77
CA ALA A 27 -17.97 -17.67 19.71
C ALA A 27 -19.16 -18.38 19.06
N HIS A 28 -19.91 -17.71 18.17
CA HIS A 28 -20.99 -18.33 17.42
C HIS A 28 -20.48 -19.43 16.48
N LYS A 29 -19.36 -19.17 15.79
CA LYS A 29 -18.73 -20.13 14.87
C LYS A 29 -18.01 -21.27 15.60
N PHE A 30 -17.46 -21.00 16.78
CA PHE A 30 -16.77 -21.95 17.63
C PHE A 30 -17.36 -21.94 19.06
N PRO A 31 -18.52 -22.60 19.29
CA PRO A 31 -19.22 -22.53 20.58
C PRO A 31 -18.43 -23.05 21.79
N LYS A 32 -17.37 -23.83 21.54
CA LYS A 32 -16.47 -24.35 22.59
C LYS A 32 -15.22 -23.49 22.79
N LEU A 33 -15.04 -22.39 22.06
CA LEU A 33 -13.87 -21.51 22.19
C LEU A 33 -13.61 -21.05 23.64
N PRO A 34 -14.63 -20.63 24.43
CA PRO A 34 -14.40 -20.27 25.84
C PRO A 34 -13.84 -21.43 26.69
N GLN A 35 -14.16 -22.68 26.32
CA GLN A 35 -13.63 -23.86 27.00
C GLN A 35 -12.20 -24.18 26.55
N TRP A 36 -11.83 -23.81 25.32
CA TRP A 36 -10.45 -23.97 24.82
C TRP A 36 -9.54 -22.94 25.49
N GLU A 37 -9.99 -21.69 25.61
CA GLU A 37 -9.26 -20.58 26.26
C GLU A 37 -9.05 -20.78 27.77
N ARG A 38 -9.95 -21.52 28.44
CA ARG A 38 -9.77 -21.92 29.85
C ARG A 38 -8.96 -23.21 30.03
N GLY A 39 -8.73 -23.96 28.95
CA GLY A 39 -8.09 -25.28 29.00
C GLY A 39 -9.02 -26.43 29.43
N ASP A 40 -10.32 -26.18 29.60
CA ASP A 40 -11.32 -27.17 30.02
C ASP A 40 -11.57 -28.26 28.94
N HIS A 41 -11.37 -27.92 27.67
CA HIS A 41 -11.62 -28.82 26.54
C HIS A 41 -10.62 -28.62 25.41
N ARG A 42 -10.10 -29.71 24.84
CA ARG A 42 -9.18 -29.67 23.70
C ARG A 42 -9.91 -29.86 22.36
N PRO A 43 -9.74 -28.97 21.36
CA PRO A 43 -10.29 -29.20 20.02
C PRO A 43 -9.69 -30.44 19.36
N THR A 44 -10.40 -30.99 18.39
CA THR A 44 -9.78 -31.93 17.43
C THR A 44 -8.84 -31.18 16.49
N LEU A 45 -7.88 -31.87 15.86
CA LEU A 45 -6.97 -31.25 14.88
C LEU A 45 -7.76 -30.53 13.76
N LYS A 46 -8.84 -31.12 13.27
CA LYS A 46 -9.73 -30.50 12.27
C LYS A 46 -10.40 -29.22 12.79
N GLN A 47 -10.80 -29.18 14.06
CA GLN A 47 -11.35 -27.96 14.67
C GLN A 47 -10.28 -26.89 14.84
N LEU A 48 -9.06 -27.28 15.21
CA LEU A 48 -7.91 -26.38 15.29
C LEU A 48 -7.57 -25.79 13.92
N GLU A 49 -7.53 -26.60 12.85
CA GLU A 49 -7.31 -26.13 11.48
C GLU A 49 -8.42 -25.15 11.01
N GLN A 50 -9.67 -25.43 11.37
CA GLN A 50 -10.79 -24.53 11.08
C GLN A 50 -10.68 -23.21 11.84
N PHE A 51 -10.28 -23.27 13.12
CA PHE A 51 -10.05 -22.09 13.96
C PHE A 51 -8.88 -21.26 13.46
N ALA A 52 -7.76 -21.91 13.10
CA ALA A 52 -6.59 -21.28 12.48
C ALA A 52 -6.96 -20.54 11.19
N ARG A 53 -7.72 -21.19 10.29
CA ARG A 53 -8.22 -20.55 9.06
C ARG A 53 -9.18 -19.37 9.34
N ALA A 54 -10.01 -19.47 10.37
CA ALA A 54 -10.95 -18.41 10.72
C ALA A 54 -10.22 -17.18 11.29
N THR A 55 -9.28 -17.40 12.20
CA THR A 55 -8.46 -16.34 12.83
C THR A 55 -7.28 -15.87 11.98
N ARG A 56 -7.09 -16.47 10.79
CA ARG A 56 -5.97 -16.20 9.87
C ARG A 56 -4.61 -16.43 10.53
N THR A 57 -4.57 -17.40 11.45
CA THR A 57 -3.38 -17.76 12.20
C THR A 57 -2.72 -18.96 11.53
N PRO A 58 -1.41 -18.92 11.22
CA PRO A 58 -0.68 -20.11 10.79
C PRO A 58 -0.90 -21.25 11.77
N VAL A 59 -1.35 -22.42 11.29
CA VAL A 59 -1.68 -23.54 12.19
C VAL A 59 -0.50 -23.97 13.05
N GLY A 60 0.73 -23.80 12.53
CA GLY A 60 1.98 -24.05 13.25
C GLY A 60 2.13 -23.25 14.54
N TYR A 61 1.56 -22.04 14.61
CA TYR A 61 1.66 -21.18 15.80
C TYR A 61 0.93 -21.74 17.02
N PHE A 62 -0.11 -22.55 16.82
CA PHE A 62 -0.79 -23.23 17.92
C PHE A 62 0.07 -24.32 18.60
N PHE A 63 1.22 -24.65 18.03
CA PHE A 63 2.18 -25.60 18.60
C PHE A 63 3.39 -24.91 19.25
N LEU A 64 3.39 -23.58 19.35
CA LEU A 64 4.38 -22.84 20.14
C LEU A 64 4.08 -22.96 21.64
N SER A 65 5.09 -22.73 22.48
CA SER A 65 4.91 -22.72 23.93
C SER A 65 4.19 -21.46 24.44
N ALA A 66 4.28 -20.37 23.70
CA ALA A 66 3.64 -19.09 23.99
C ALA A 66 3.30 -18.36 22.67
N PRO A 67 2.37 -17.39 22.70
CA PRO A 67 2.11 -16.53 21.55
C PRO A 67 3.39 -15.88 21.01
N PRO A 68 3.63 -15.93 19.69
CA PRO A 68 4.77 -15.24 19.10
C PRO A 68 4.54 -13.72 19.15
N ASP A 69 5.64 -12.98 19.18
CA ASP A 69 5.61 -11.56 18.86
C ASP A 69 5.75 -11.40 17.34
N GLU A 70 4.81 -10.70 16.72
CA GLU A 70 4.77 -10.50 15.28
C GLU A 70 5.17 -9.06 14.96
N GLU A 71 6.41 -8.92 14.54
CA GLU A 71 6.95 -7.64 14.08
C GLU A 71 6.70 -7.46 12.58
N VAL A 72 6.61 -6.20 12.18
CA VAL A 72 6.59 -5.84 10.75
C VAL A 72 7.96 -6.20 10.16
N PRO A 73 8.05 -6.93 9.04
CA PRO A 73 9.33 -7.42 8.50
C PRO A 73 10.12 -6.35 7.73
N ILE A 74 9.76 -5.08 7.88
CA ILE A 74 10.39 -3.89 7.31
C ILE A 74 10.32 -2.75 8.34
N PRO A 75 11.18 -1.71 8.25
CA PRO A 75 11.09 -0.55 9.14
C PRO A 75 9.67 0.04 9.18
N ASP A 76 9.07 0.07 10.38
CA ASP A 76 7.73 0.62 10.61
C ASP A 76 7.83 2.07 11.06
N LEU A 77 7.52 3.00 10.15
CA LEU A 77 7.56 4.45 10.37
C LEU A 77 6.18 5.04 10.62
N ARG A 78 5.14 4.21 10.77
CA ARG A 78 3.76 4.67 11.01
C ARG A 78 3.68 5.46 12.31
N THR A 79 3.07 6.64 12.25
CA THR A 79 2.88 7.53 13.40
C THR A 79 1.39 7.62 13.75
N VAL A 80 0.89 6.79 14.66
CA VAL A 80 -0.54 6.81 15.04
C VAL A 80 -0.76 7.73 16.24
N GLY A 81 -1.13 8.99 16.00
CA GLY A 81 -1.68 9.95 16.99
C GLY A 81 -1.41 9.69 18.48
N ASP A 82 -0.16 9.87 18.93
CA ASP A 82 0.31 9.71 20.32
C ASP A 82 0.04 8.35 20.99
N ARG A 83 -0.37 7.32 20.24
CA ARG A 83 -0.47 5.93 20.71
C ARG A 83 0.59 5.11 19.98
N GLY A 84 1.45 4.45 20.74
CA GLY A 84 2.51 3.59 20.18
C GLY A 84 1.97 2.62 19.12
N VAL A 85 2.87 2.21 18.21
CA VAL A 85 2.61 1.34 17.06
C VAL A 85 1.58 0.26 17.40
N ARG A 86 0.43 0.28 16.72
CA ARG A 86 -0.59 -0.77 16.82
C ARG A 86 0.05 -2.08 16.34
N ARG A 87 -0.20 -3.19 17.04
CA ARG A 87 0.17 -4.54 16.55
C ARG A 87 -0.27 -4.68 15.09
N PRO A 88 0.61 -5.15 14.19
CA PRO A 88 0.27 -5.27 12.78
C PRO A 88 -0.84 -6.29 12.59
N SER A 89 -1.82 -5.97 11.73
CA SER A 89 -2.88 -6.92 11.41
C SER A 89 -2.33 -8.09 10.59
N PRO A 90 -3.00 -9.26 10.64
CA PRO A 90 -2.67 -10.36 9.75
C PRO A 90 -2.80 -10.00 8.27
N ASP A 91 -3.63 -9.00 7.94
CA ASP A 91 -3.85 -8.54 6.57
C ASP A 91 -2.68 -7.70 6.06
N LEU A 92 -2.13 -6.81 6.90
CA LEU A 92 -0.89 -6.09 6.63
C LEU A 92 0.29 -7.05 6.44
N LEU A 93 0.51 -7.97 7.40
CA LEU A 93 1.62 -8.92 7.35
C LEU A 93 1.57 -9.80 6.11
N ASP A 94 0.41 -10.42 5.83
CA ASP A 94 0.24 -11.26 4.63
C ASP A 94 0.48 -10.47 3.34
N THR A 95 0.19 -9.17 3.32
CA THR A 95 0.39 -8.30 2.15
C THR A 95 1.88 -8.01 1.94
N ILE A 96 2.62 -7.70 3.01
CA ILE A 96 4.07 -7.49 2.95
C ILE A 96 4.78 -8.79 2.51
N TYR A 97 4.44 -9.93 3.13
CA TYR A 97 5.04 -11.21 2.75
C TYR A 97 4.75 -11.60 1.29
N GLN A 98 3.56 -11.32 0.77
CA GLN A 98 3.26 -11.52 -0.65
C GLN A 98 4.11 -10.63 -1.56
N CYS A 99 4.34 -9.38 -1.16
CA CYS A 99 5.18 -8.47 -1.93
C CYS A 99 6.65 -8.88 -1.88
N GLN A 100 7.17 -9.31 -0.72
CA GLN A 100 8.52 -9.85 -0.58
C GLN A 100 8.71 -11.11 -1.44
N GLN A 101 7.77 -12.06 -1.41
CA GLN A 101 7.85 -13.25 -2.27
C GLN A 101 7.92 -12.90 -3.76
N ARG A 102 7.14 -11.91 -4.21
CA ARG A 102 7.16 -11.45 -5.60
C ARG A 102 8.45 -10.71 -5.94
N GLN A 103 8.92 -9.87 -5.03
CA GLN A 103 10.19 -9.15 -5.17
C GLN A 103 11.36 -10.13 -5.30
N ASP A 104 11.42 -11.15 -4.44
CA ASP A 104 12.45 -12.18 -4.44
C ASP A 104 12.46 -12.93 -5.78
N TRP A 105 11.29 -13.38 -6.24
CA TRP A 105 11.18 -14.04 -7.54
C TRP A 105 11.62 -13.12 -8.69
N TYR A 106 11.18 -11.86 -8.68
CA TYR A 106 11.52 -10.91 -9.75
C TYR A 106 13.01 -10.59 -9.77
N ARG A 107 13.63 -10.44 -8.60
CA ARG A 107 15.06 -10.22 -8.46
C ARG A 107 15.85 -11.38 -9.04
N ASP A 108 15.46 -12.61 -8.77
CA ASP A 108 16.13 -13.79 -9.32
C ASP A 108 15.92 -13.90 -10.83
N TYR A 109 14.71 -13.59 -11.32
CA TYR A 109 14.45 -13.46 -12.76
C TYR A 109 15.33 -12.39 -13.42
N ALA A 110 15.39 -11.19 -12.84
CA ALA A 110 16.18 -10.06 -13.33
C ALA A 110 17.68 -10.39 -13.40
N ARG A 111 18.21 -11.09 -12.37
CA ARG A 111 19.58 -11.62 -12.36
C ARG A 111 19.79 -12.66 -13.45
N GLY A 112 18.83 -13.57 -13.64
CA GLY A 112 18.90 -14.64 -14.63
C GLY A 112 19.00 -14.14 -16.07
N ILE A 113 18.33 -13.04 -16.38
CA ILE A 113 18.38 -12.41 -17.72
C ILE A 113 19.39 -11.27 -17.84
N GLY A 114 20.13 -10.95 -16.76
CA GLY A 114 21.17 -9.93 -16.75
C GLY A 114 20.66 -8.49 -16.87
N LEU A 115 19.56 -8.13 -16.20
CA LEU A 115 19.12 -6.73 -16.13
C LEU A 115 20.11 -5.88 -15.31
N ASP A 116 20.31 -4.64 -15.76
CA ASP A 116 21.06 -3.64 -15.02
C ASP A 116 20.27 -3.13 -13.79
N PRO A 117 20.95 -2.72 -12.71
CA PRO A 117 20.32 -2.04 -11.59
C PRO A 117 19.57 -0.77 -12.02
N VAL A 118 18.46 -0.49 -11.34
CA VAL A 118 17.67 0.72 -11.53
C VAL A 118 18.47 1.94 -11.03
N PRO A 119 18.88 2.89 -11.90
CA PRO A 119 19.89 3.89 -11.55
C PRO A 119 19.52 4.84 -10.40
N HIS A 120 18.23 5.11 -10.23
CA HIS A 120 17.75 6.10 -9.26
C HIS A 120 17.52 5.52 -7.85
N VAL A 121 17.61 4.19 -7.67
CA VAL A 121 17.47 3.54 -6.36
C VAL A 121 18.62 3.96 -5.44
N GLY A 122 18.31 4.58 -4.30
CA GLY A 122 19.32 5.06 -3.36
C GLY A 122 20.22 6.17 -3.91
N SER A 123 19.76 6.90 -4.92
CA SER A 123 20.53 7.97 -5.57
C SER A 123 20.49 9.30 -4.82
N LEU A 124 19.54 9.48 -3.90
CA LEU A 124 19.36 10.70 -3.12
C LEU A 124 19.50 10.44 -1.62
N SER A 125 19.55 11.53 -0.85
CA SER A 125 19.57 11.47 0.61
C SER A 125 18.62 12.51 1.21
N THR A 126 18.34 12.39 2.50
CA THR A 126 17.55 13.40 3.24
C THR A 126 18.21 14.78 3.31
N ALA A 127 19.49 14.90 2.93
CA ALA A 127 20.18 16.17 2.78
C ALA A 127 19.96 16.83 1.40
N THR A 128 19.47 16.09 0.41
CA THR A 128 19.09 16.65 -0.90
C THR A 128 17.89 17.59 -0.71
N PRO A 129 17.94 18.84 -1.23
CA PRO A 129 16.80 19.74 -1.21
C PRO A 129 15.55 19.10 -1.83
N VAL A 130 14.38 19.35 -1.22
CA VAL A 130 13.10 18.75 -1.64
C VAL A 130 12.77 19.11 -3.08
N GLU A 131 13.05 20.34 -3.49
CA GLU A 131 12.82 20.86 -4.83
C GLU A 131 13.69 20.16 -5.88
N GLU A 132 14.96 19.90 -5.55
CA GLU A 132 15.89 19.16 -6.41
C GLU A 132 15.44 17.70 -6.55
N ALA A 133 15.10 17.05 -5.43
CA ALA A 133 14.60 15.68 -5.42
C ALA A 133 13.28 15.54 -6.20
N ALA A 134 12.34 16.45 -6.00
CA ALA A 134 11.08 16.47 -6.73
C ALA A 134 11.26 16.71 -8.22
N SER A 135 12.23 17.54 -8.62
CA SER A 135 12.61 17.74 -10.02
C SER A 135 13.15 16.44 -10.63
N ALA A 136 14.05 15.75 -9.94
CA ALA A 136 14.60 14.47 -10.38
C ALA A 136 13.51 13.39 -10.55
N VAL A 137 12.62 13.24 -9.57
CA VAL A 137 11.48 12.32 -9.64
C VAL A 137 10.53 12.69 -10.78
N THR A 138 10.19 13.98 -10.91
CA THR A 138 9.27 14.45 -11.97
C THR A 138 9.85 14.23 -13.36
N ALA A 139 11.16 14.44 -13.53
CA ALA A 139 11.86 14.23 -14.78
C ALA A 139 11.87 12.75 -15.19
N GLU A 140 12.27 11.86 -14.28
CA GLU A 140 12.30 10.41 -14.53
C GLU A 140 10.88 9.87 -14.82
N MET A 141 9.89 10.31 -14.06
CA MET A 141 8.50 9.88 -14.25
C MET A 141 7.77 10.62 -15.38
N SER A 142 8.41 11.57 -16.06
CA SER A 142 7.76 12.48 -17.03
C SER A 142 6.45 13.11 -16.53
N PHE A 143 6.33 13.35 -15.21
CA PHE A 143 5.05 13.59 -14.52
C PHE A 143 4.75 15.08 -14.30
N SER A 144 4.95 15.92 -15.31
CA SER A 144 4.63 17.36 -15.23
C SER A 144 3.12 17.61 -15.11
N VAL A 145 2.71 18.78 -14.61
CA VAL A 145 1.29 19.15 -14.39
C VAL A 145 0.45 18.99 -15.66
N GLU A 146 1.03 19.25 -16.83
CA GLU A 146 0.37 19.19 -18.15
C GLU A 146 0.17 17.75 -18.64
N ARG A 147 0.95 16.78 -18.10
CA ARG A 147 0.98 15.39 -18.58
C ARG A 147 0.12 14.42 -17.76
N ARG A 148 -0.42 14.84 -16.60
CA ARG A 148 -1.14 13.96 -15.66
C ARG A 148 -2.56 13.56 -16.10
N GLY A 149 -2.99 13.93 -17.31
CA GLY A 149 -4.31 13.59 -17.84
C GLY A 149 -5.46 14.45 -17.26
N GLN A 150 -6.69 14.08 -17.61
CA GLN A 150 -7.89 14.88 -17.33
C GLN A 150 -8.50 14.59 -15.96
N ASN A 151 -8.25 13.42 -15.38
CA ASN A 151 -8.81 13.01 -14.09
C ASN A 151 -7.80 12.25 -13.22
N TRP A 152 -8.11 12.06 -11.94
CA TRP A 152 -7.21 11.38 -10.99
C TRP A 152 -6.90 9.92 -11.37
N SER A 153 -7.84 9.22 -12.02
CA SER A 153 -7.59 7.83 -12.45
C SER A 153 -6.54 7.77 -13.56
N GLU A 154 -6.59 8.70 -14.52
CA GLU A 154 -5.58 8.88 -15.55
C GLU A 154 -4.24 9.30 -14.96
N ALA A 155 -4.22 10.26 -14.03
CA ALA A 155 -3.00 10.70 -13.35
C ALA A 155 -2.31 9.56 -12.61
N PHE A 156 -3.07 8.78 -11.84
CA PHE A 156 -2.57 7.60 -11.14
C PHE A 156 -2.05 6.54 -12.11
N GLY A 157 -2.82 6.24 -13.16
CA GLY A 157 -2.43 5.27 -14.17
C GLY A 157 -1.13 5.67 -14.89
N TYR A 158 -1.00 6.95 -15.22
CA TYR A 158 0.19 7.50 -15.86
C TYR A 158 1.42 7.44 -14.95
N LEU A 159 1.32 7.92 -13.70
CA LEU A 159 2.44 7.85 -12.74
C LEU A 159 2.89 6.40 -12.49
N ARG A 160 1.93 5.49 -12.32
CA ARG A 160 2.21 4.05 -12.17
C ARG A 160 2.97 3.53 -13.38
N ASP A 161 2.47 3.79 -14.59
CA ASP A 161 3.07 3.24 -15.81
C ASP A 161 4.49 3.78 -16.01
N GLN A 162 4.74 5.06 -15.72
CA GLN A 162 6.08 5.65 -15.77
C GLN A 162 7.03 5.06 -14.72
N ALA A 163 6.55 4.81 -13.50
CA ALA A 163 7.32 4.10 -12.49
C ALA A 163 7.67 2.66 -12.92
N GLU A 164 6.72 1.93 -13.52
CA GLU A 164 6.96 0.58 -14.04
C GLU A 164 7.95 0.56 -15.21
N ASP A 165 7.86 1.52 -16.12
CA ASP A 165 8.77 1.69 -17.25
C ASP A 165 10.20 2.01 -16.76
N SER A 166 10.33 2.76 -15.66
CA SER A 166 11.62 3.10 -15.04
C SER A 166 12.29 1.93 -14.29
N GLY A 167 11.58 0.82 -14.07
CA GLY A 167 12.11 -0.37 -13.40
C GLY A 167 11.43 -0.75 -12.09
N VAL A 168 10.55 0.10 -11.54
CA VAL A 168 9.88 -0.13 -10.25
C VAL A 168 8.68 -1.06 -10.40
N LEU A 169 8.55 -2.06 -9.53
CA LEU A 169 7.38 -2.92 -9.44
C LEU A 169 6.28 -2.20 -8.66
N VAL A 170 5.23 -1.73 -9.34
CA VAL A 170 4.11 -1.03 -8.66
C VAL A 170 2.91 -1.95 -8.48
N MET A 171 2.59 -2.28 -7.23
CA MET A 171 1.47 -3.15 -6.86
C MET A 171 0.34 -2.35 -6.19
N VAL A 172 -0.89 -2.52 -6.67
CA VAL A 172 -2.06 -1.75 -6.18
C VAL A 172 -3.20 -2.67 -5.81
N SER A 173 -3.42 -2.92 -4.53
CA SER A 173 -4.52 -3.78 -4.05
C SER A 173 -5.26 -3.15 -2.88
N GLY A 174 -6.59 -3.26 -2.87
CA GLY A 174 -7.43 -2.91 -1.71
C GLY A 174 -7.87 -4.12 -0.88
N ALA A 175 -7.30 -5.29 -1.16
CA ALA A 175 -7.59 -6.53 -0.46
C ALA A 175 -6.37 -7.47 -0.42
N VAL A 176 -6.33 -8.39 0.54
CA VAL A 176 -5.23 -9.36 0.66
C VAL A 176 -5.28 -10.38 -0.47
N GLY A 177 -4.23 -10.43 -1.29
CA GLY A 177 -4.15 -11.29 -2.47
C GLY A 177 -5.34 -11.08 -3.43
N SER A 178 -6.07 -12.15 -3.74
CA SER A 178 -7.29 -12.10 -4.55
C SER A 178 -8.59 -12.18 -3.73
N ASN A 179 -8.51 -12.13 -2.40
CA ASN A 179 -9.66 -12.31 -1.51
C ASN A 179 -10.37 -10.98 -1.20
N THR A 180 -11.38 -10.62 -1.99
CA THR A 180 -12.15 -9.37 -1.86
C THR A 180 -12.89 -9.19 -0.52
N ARG A 181 -13.00 -10.25 0.30
CA ARG A 181 -13.57 -10.16 1.66
C ARG A 181 -12.56 -9.72 2.71
N ARG A 182 -11.26 -9.85 2.45
CA ARG A 182 -10.16 -9.34 3.30
C ARG A 182 -9.74 -7.96 2.81
N ARG A 183 -10.59 -6.95 3.04
CA ARG A 183 -10.27 -5.57 2.65
C ARG A 183 -9.14 -5.03 3.51
N LEU A 184 -8.21 -4.33 2.87
CA LEU A 184 -7.16 -3.61 3.57
C LEU A 184 -7.75 -2.32 4.15
N ASP A 185 -7.28 -1.92 5.32
CA ASP A 185 -7.71 -0.70 6.01
C ASP A 185 -6.72 0.44 5.72
N PRO A 186 -7.10 1.48 4.95
CA PRO A 186 -6.27 2.65 4.73
C PRO A 186 -5.88 3.40 6.00
N ALA A 187 -6.61 3.21 7.11
CA ALA A 187 -6.25 3.77 8.42
C ALA A 187 -5.19 2.95 9.15
N GLU A 188 -4.90 1.72 8.70
CA GLU A 188 -3.77 0.93 9.21
C GLU A 188 -2.48 1.19 8.42
N PHE A 189 -2.60 1.26 7.09
CA PHE A 189 -1.50 1.58 6.19
C PHE A 189 -2.02 2.00 4.81
N ARG A 190 -1.32 2.96 4.18
CA ARG A 190 -1.63 3.44 2.83
C ARG A 190 -0.70 2.87 1.77
N GLY A 191 0.56 2.61 2.10
CA GLY A 191 1.55 2.06 1.20
C GLY A 191 2.79 1.58 1.93
N PHE A 192 3.72 1.03 1.17
CA PHE A 192 5.07 0.73 1.63
C PHE A 192 6.03 0.57 0.44
N ALA A 193 7.31 0.80 0.69
CA ALA A 193 8.39 0.60 -0.26
C ALA A 193 9.30 -0.56 0.19
N LEU A 194 9.66 -1.43 -0.75
CA LEU A 194 10.70 -2.44 -0.59
C LEU A 194 11.84 -2.11 -1.58
N VAL A 195 12.99 -1.74 -1.03
CA VAL A 195 14.14 -1.32 -1.82
C VAL A 195 15.00 -2.52 -2.19
N ASP A 196 15.25 -2.65 -3.49
CA ASP A 196 16.24 -3.57 -4.06
C ASP A 196 16.77 -2.94 -5.36
N PRO A 197 18.07 -3.03 -5.68
CA PRO A 197 18.61 -2.42 -6.91
C PRO A 197 18.04 -3.00 -8.21
N LEU A 198 17.60 -4.26 -8.22
CA LEU A 198 17.05 -4.94 -9.40
C LEU A 198 15.54 -5.09 -9.35
N ALA A 199 14.96 -5.09 -8.15
CA ALA A 199 13.54 -5.31 -7.92
C ALA A 199 12.94 -4.25 -6.97
N PRO A 200 13.14 -2.93 -7.18
CA PRO A 200 12.51 -1.94 -6.32
C PRO A 200 11.00 -2.07 -6.43
N LEU A 201 10.29 -2.12 -5.31
CA LEU A 201 8.85 -2.39 -5.28
C LEU A 201 8.14 -1.37 -4.42
N VAL A 202 7.01 -0.88 -4.93
CA VAL A 202 6.08 -0.02 -4.20
C VAL A 202 4.72 -0.71 -4.13
N PHE A 203 4.14 -0.74 -2.93
CA PHE A 203 2.75 -1.14 -2.73
C PHE A 203 1.88 0.07 -2.40
N VAL A 204 0.71 0.15 -3.02
CA VAL A 204 -0.32 1.16 -2.75
C VAL A 204 -1.64 0.48 -2.37
N ASN A 205 -2.22 0.88 -1.24
CA ASN A 205 -3.52 0.41 -0.79
C ASN A 205 -4.63 0.97 -1.69
N GLY A 206 -5.17 0.10 -2.53
CA GLY A 206 -6.22 0.43 -3.49
C GLY A 206 -7.60 0.66 -2.87
N ALA A 207 -7.78 0.46 -1.56
CA ALA A 207 -9.03 0.76 -0.85
C ALA A 207 -9.21 2.26 -0.54
N ASP A 208 -8.17 3.06 -0.70
CA ASP A 208 -8.18 4.50 -0.48
C ASP A 208 -8.71 5.28 -1.71
N MET A 209 -8.93 6.59 -1.56
CA MET A 209 -9.31 7.47 -2.66
C MET A 209 -8.18 7.64 -3.68
N LYS A 210 -8.53 7.91 -4.95
CA LYS A 210 -7.52 8.07 -6.01
C LYS A 210 -6.50 9.19 -5.75
N ALA A 211 -6.93 10.33 -5.22
CA ALA A 211 -6.01 11.40 -4.86
C ALA A 211 -4.99 10.95 -3.79
N ALA A 212 -5.42 10.17 -2.80
CA ALA A 212 -4.55 9.64 -1.76
C ALA A 212 -3.63 8.52 -2.30
N GLN A 213 -4.11 7.69 -3.23
CA GLN A 213 -3.27 6.70 -3.92
C GLN A 213 -2.16 7.37 -4.75
N ILE A 214 -2.43 8.50 -5.41
CA ILE A 214 -1.40 9.26 -6.15
C ILE A 214 -0.34 9.81 -5.17
N PHE A 215 -0.77 10.40 -4.05
CA PHE A 215 0.15 10.89 -3.02
C PHE A 215 1.02 9.78 -2.46
N THR A 216 0.39 8.65 -2.10
CA THR A 216 1.09 7.46 -1.60
C THR A 216 2.13 6.98 -2.62
N LEU A 217 1.76 6.83 -3.90
CA LEU A 217 2.71 6.39 -4.92
C LEU A 217 3.91 7.36 -5.05
N ALA A 218 3.66 8.67 -5.07
CA ALA A 218 4.74 9.66 -5.12
C ALA A 218 5.63 9.62 -3.85
N HIS A 219 5.04 9.39 -2.68
CA HIS A 219 5.74 9.24 -1.41
C HIS A 219 6.62 7.98 -1.40
N GLU A 220 6.08 6.83 -1.78
CA GLU A 220 6.84 5.59 -1.80
C GLU A 220 7.95 5.61 -2.87
N LEU A 221 7.76 6.31 -3.99
CA LEU A 221 8.84 6.56 -4.94
C LEU A 221 9.96 7.39 -4.30
N ALA A 222 9.66 8.37 -3.45
CA ALA A 222 10.69 9.11 -2.73
C ALA A 222 11.52 8.17 -1.82
N HIS A 223 10.90 7.19 -1.16
CA HIS A 223 11.61 6.14 -0.41
C HIS A 223 12.54 5.30 -1.30
N ILE A 224 12.10 4.93 -2.51
CA ILE A 224 12.97 4.24 -3.49
C ILE A 224 14.20 5.09 -3.84
N TRP A 225 14.02 6.39 -4.07
CA TRP A 225 15.15 7.31 -4.34
C TRP A 225 16.10 7.46 -3.15
N LEU A 226 15.60 7.42 -1.92
CA LEU A 226 16.44 7.36 -0.71
C LEU A 226 17.15 6.02 -0.52
N GLY A 227 16.59 4.94 -1.09
CA GLY A 227 17.10 3.59 -0.89
C GLY A 227 16.71 3.01 0.47
N GLU A 228 15.65 3.53 1.10
CA GLU A 228 15.14 3.07 2.39
C GLU A 228 13.83 2.30 2.21
N SER A 229 13.75 1.07 2.75
CA SER A 229 12.47 0.34 2.82
C SER A 229 11.69 0.83 4.03
N ALA A 230 10.39 1.07 3.86
CA ALA A 230 9.57 1.58 4.95
C ALA A 230 8.11 1.20 4.78
N LEU A 231 7.47 0.86 5.90
CA LEU A 231 6.02 0.94 6.07
C LEU A 231 5.69 2.34 6.57
N SER A 232 5.01 3.12 5.74
CA SER A 232 4.68 4.52 6.02
C SER A 232 3.18 4.66 6.32
N ASP A 233 2.84 5.71 7.07
CA ASP A 233 1.51 6.29 6.99
C ASP A 233 1.67 7.56 6.19
N ALA A 234 1.28 7.55 4.91
CA ALA A 234 1.29 8.72 4.04
C ALA A 234 0.20 9.73 4.44
N ASP A 235 0.01 9.94 5.75
CA ASP A 235 -0.97 10.83 6.33
C ASP A 235 -0.43 12.27 6.35
N LEU A 236 -1.28 13.17 5.86
CA LEU A 236 -0.95 14.57 5.60
C LEU A 236 -1.18 15.47 6.81
N GLY A 237 -1.81 14.94 7.87
CA GLY A 237 -2.29 15.70 9.03
C GLY A 237 -1.38 15.72 10.24
N VAL A 238 -0.41 14.81 10.32
CA VAL A 238 0.48 14.68 11.48
C VAL A 238 1.88 15.15 11.08
N GLN A 239 2.53 15.96 11.94
CA GLN A 239 3.94 16.24 11.77
C GLN A 239 4.71 14.93 11.89
N ALA A 240 5.16 14.40 10.75
CA ALA A 240 6.00 13.21 10.73
C ALA A 240 7.20 13.43 11.67
N THR A 241 7.36 12.53 12.63
CA THR A 241 8.40 12.60 13.65
C THR A 241 9.76 12.21 13.08
N HIS A 242 9.76 11.31 12.09
CA HIS A 242 10.95 10.84 11.38
C HIS A 242 11.38 11.80 10.26
N ALA A 243 12.68 12.08 10.17
CA ALA A 243 13.24 12.96 9.14
C ALA A 243 13.04 12.43 7.72
N VAL A 244 13.12 11.11 7.56
CA VAL A 244 12.84 10.39 6.30
C VAL A 244 11.41 10.67 5.85
N GLU A 245 10.41 10.39 6.69
CA GLU A 245 9.00 10.64 6.38
C GLU A 245 8.70 12.11 6.06
N ARG A 246 9.34 13.07 6.76
CA ARG A 246 9.20 14.49 6.41
C ARG A 246 9.75 14.81 5.03
N TRP A 247 10.90 14.24 4.70
CA TRP A 247 11.53 14.44 3.39
C TRP A 247 10.67 13.81 2.29
N CYS A 248 10.25 12.54 2.44
CA CYS A 248 9.39 11.85 1.47
C CYS A 248 8.04 12.57 1.27
N ASN A 249 7.42 13.05 2.34
CA ASN A 249 6.21 13.88 2.26
C ASN A 249 6.46 15.21 1.55
N GLY A 250 7.60 15.85 1.79
CA GLY A 250 8.01 17.06 1.09
C GLY A 250 8.15 16.82 -0.41
N VAL A 251 8.90 15.78 -0.80
CA VAL A 251 9.10 15.40 -2.20
C VAL A 251 7.78 15.06 -2.88
N ALA A 252 6.93 14.24 -2.25
CA ALA A 252 5.62 13.91 -2.80
C ALA A 252 4.74 15.16 -2.98
N ALA A 253 4.74 16.07 -2.01
CA ALA A 253 3.95 17.29 -2.08
C ALA A 253 4.48 18.26 -3.14
N GLU A 254 5.80 18.38 -3.31
CA GLU A 254 6.42 19.21 -4.34
C GLU A 254 6.23 18.61 -5.75
N VAL A 255 6.36 17.28 -5.90
CA VAL A 255 6.00 16.60 -7.15
C VAL A 255 4.53 16.89 -7.47
N LEU A 256 3.60 16.68 -6.53
CA LEU A 256 2.17 16.80 -6.85
C LEU A 256 1.65 18.22 -6.94
N VAL A 257 2.15 19.13 -6.12
CA VAL A 257 1.75 20.53 -6.03
C VAL A 257 3.03 21.38 -6.00
N PRO A 258 3.69 21.57 -7.17
CA PRO A 258 4.91 22.36 -7.24
C PRO A 258 4.68 23.77 -6.72
N LEU A 259 5.60 24.27 -5.90
CA LEU A 259 5.41 25.55 -5.21
C LEU A 259 5.26 26.71 -6.20
N GLU A 260 6.08 26.70 -7.24
CA GLU A 260 6.08 27.72 -8.30
C GLU A 260 4.73 27.78 -9.03
N VAL A 261 4.17 26.61 -9.37
CA VAL A 261 2.87 26.51 -10.04
C VAL A 261 1.76 26.98 -9.11
N LEU A 262 1.79 26.56 -7.85
CA LEU A 262 0.81 26.99 -6.86
C LEU A 262 0.83 28.52 -6.69
N GLN A 263 2.02 29.11 -6.54
CA GLN A 263 2.18 30.56 -6.37
C GLN A 263 1.68 31.36 -7.57
N SER A 264 1.87 30.87 -8.80
CA SER A 264 1.35 31.53 -9.99
C SER A 264 -0.16 31.37 -10.16
N ASP A 265 -0.72 30.29 -9.65
CA ASP A 265 -2.11 29.91 -9.91
C ASP A 265 -3.08 30.33 -8.82
N PHE A 266 -2.60 30.52 -7.59
CA PHE A 266 -3.44 30.76 -6.42
C PHE A 266 -4.11 32.13 -6.50
N ASP A 267 -5.45 32.16 -6.42
CA ASP A 267 -6.24 33.38 -6.36
C ASP A 267 -6.63 33.70 -4.90
N ASP A 268 -5.98 34.71 -4.32
CA ASP A 268 -6.20 35.15 -2.94
C ASP A 268 -7.55 35.87 -2.72
N ARG A 269 -8.31 36.13 -3.79
CA ARG A 269 -9.61 36.81 -3.75
C ARG A 269 -10.79 35.84 -3.81
N ALA A 270 -10.54 34.60 -4.23
CA ALA A 270 -11.56 33.56 -4.33
C ALA A 270 -11.97 33.02 -2.95
N ASP A 271 -13.14 32.37 -2.89
CA ASP A 271 -13.46 31.54 -1.72
C ASP A 271 -12.42 30.42 -1.60
N LEU A 272 -11.90 30.21 -0.39
CA LEU A 272 -10.82 29.25 -0.16
C LEU A 272 -11.23 27.83 -0.56
N THR A 273 -12.48 27.42 -0.30
CA THR A 273 -12.95 26.07 -0.63
C THR A 273 -13.01 25.86 -2.13
N ASP A 274 -13.60 26.82 -2.85
CA ASP A 274 -13.71 26.78 -4.31
C ASP A 274 -12.33 26.76 -4.97
N GLU A 275 -11.39 27.54 -4.42
CA GLU A 275 -10.02 27.63 -4.90
C GLU A 275 -9.23 26.34 -4.67
N LEU A 276 -9.35 25.75 -3.47
CA LEU A 276 -8.76 24.44 -3.17
C LEU A 276 -9.28 23.36 -4.12
N GLU A 277 -10.58 23.35 -4.42
CA GLU A 277 -11.15 22.39 -5.36
C GLU A 277 -10.67 22.59 -6.79
N ARG A 278 -10.57 23.85 -7.24
CA ARG A 278 -10.04 24.20 -8.56
C ARG A 278 -8.59 23.71 -8.72
N LEU A 279 -7.75 24.00 -7.74
CA LEU A 279 -6.35 23.58 -7.72
C LEU A 279 -6.21 22.06 -7.59
N ALA A 280 -6.99 21.41 -6.72
CA ALA A 280 -7.00 19.95 -6.59
C ALA A 280 -7.37 19.26 -7.91
N ARG A 281 -8.38 19.79 -8.63
CA ARG A 281 -8.76 19.34 -9.97
C ARG A 281 -7.66 19.55 -10.99
N ARG A 282 -6.94 20.68 -10.98
CA ARG A 282 -5.86 20.97 -11.93
C ARG A 282 -4.64 20.08 -11.67
N LEU A 283 -4.19 20.03 -10.42
CA LEU A 283 -2.95 19.38 -10.01
C LEU A 283 -3.10 17.87 -9.75
N LYS A 284 -4.35 17.37 -9.80
CA LYS A 284 -4.73 15.96 -9.53
C LYS A 284 -4.29 15.49 -8.14
N SER A 285 -4.38 16.41 -7.18
CA SER A 285 -4.07 16.17 -5.78
C SER A 285 -5.33 16.24 -4.92
N SER A 286 -5.21 16.01 -3.60
CA SER A 286 -6.31 16.24 -2.66
C SER A 286 -6.33 17.70 -2.22
N THR A 287 -7.50 18.19 -1.83
CA THR A 287 -7.66 19.53 -1.26
C THR A 287 -6.84 19.72 0.01
N LEU A 288 -6.65 18.67 0.82
CA LEU A 288 -5.79 18.70 2.01
C LEU A 288 -4.31 18.89 1.68
N VAL A 289 -3.79 18.23 0.62
CA VAL A 289 -2.41 18.48 0.15
C VAL A 289 -2.28 19.91 -0.34
N VAL A 290 -3.22 20.38 -1.18
CA VAL A 290 -3.19 21.74 -1.71
C VAL A 290 -3.24 22.75 -0.56
N LEU A 291 -4.11 22.57 0.42
CA LEU A 291 -4.23 23.46 1.58
C LEU A 291 -2.93 23.54 2.40
N ARG A 292 -2.28 22.40 2.63
CA ARG A 292 -0.96 22.37 3.28
C ARG A 292 0.07 23.17 2.49
N ARG A 293 0.04 23.06 1.16
CA ARG A 293 0.96 23.78 0.27
C ARG A 293 0.68 25.27 0.18
N VAL A 294 -0.59 25.68 0.26
CA VAL A 294 -0.99 27.11 0.38
C VAL A 294 -0.43 27.71 1.66
N HIS A 295 -0.44 26.97 2.77
CA HIS A 295 0.20 27.39 4.01
C HIS A 295 1.74 27.48 3.87
N GLU A 296 2.39 26.46 3.31
CA GLU A 296 3.85 26.47 3.06
C GLU A 296 4.29 27.61 2.14
N ALA A 297 3.46 28.00 1.18
CA ALA A 297 3.68 29.14 0.29
C ALA A 297 3.49 30.50 0.97
N GLY A 298 3.01 30.54 2.22
CA GLY A 298 2.83 31.77 2.99
C GLY A 298 1.49 32.50 2.77
N PHE A 299 0.58 31.95 1.95
CA PHE A 299 -0.74 32.55 1.70
C PHE A 299 -1.71 32.38 2.89
N LEU A 300 -1.46 31.40 3.77
CA LEU A 300 -2.23 31.19 5.00
C LEU A 300 -1.31 31.16 6.22
N GLY A 301 -1.59 32.00 7.21
CA GLY A 301 -0.95 31.91 8.53
C GLY A 301 -1.36 30.63 9.28
N TRP A 302 -0.56 30.22 10.26
CA TRP A 302 -0.74 28.96 11.00
C TRP A 302 -2.14 28.76 11.60
N ASP A 303 -2.70 29.77 12.25
CA ASP A 303 -4.03 29.65 12.87
C ASP A 303 -5.16 29.55 11.84
N ALA A 304 -5.02 30.24 10.70
CA ALA A 304 -5.97 30.14 9.59
C ALA A 304 -5.90 28.76 8.94
N TYR A 305 -4.69 28.26 8.68
CA TYR A 305 -4.43 26.92 8.18
C TYR A 305 -5.05 25.84 9.07
N ARG A 306 -4.81 25.88 10.39
CA ARG A 306 -5.37 24.87 11.32
C ARG A 306 -6.90 24.84 11.34
N ARG A 307 -7.56 25.99 11.21
CA ARG A 307 -9.02 26.06 11.10
C ARG A 307 -9.49 25.47 9.77
N ALA A 308 -8.93 25.97 8.67
CA ALA A 308 -9.25 25.49 7.32
C ALA A 308 -9.02 23.98 7.18
N TYR A 309 -7.95 23.45 7.75
CA TYR A 309 -7.63 22.01 7.69
C TYR A 309 -8.71 21.18 8.40
N ARG A 310 -9.15 21.60 9.59
CA ARG A 310 -10.19 20.90 10.34
C ARG A 310 -11.53 20.91 9.61
N ASP A 311 -11.88 22.04 9.00
CA ASP A 311 -13.14 22.19 8.28
C ASP A 311 -13.12 21.40 6.97
N GLU A 312 -12.03 21.47 6.23
CA GLU A 312 -11.84 20.72 4.99
C GLU A 312 -11.77 19.21 5.24
N PHE A 313 -11.07 18.77 6.29
CA PHE A 313 -11.02 17.36 6.69
C PHE A 313 -12.43 16.83 7.00
N ARG A 314 -13.23 17.59 7.76
CA ARG A 314 -14.63 17.22 8.06
C ARG A 314 -15.44 17.08 6.78
N ARG A 315 -15.35 18.06 5.88
CA ARG A 315 -16.04 18.07 4.58
C ARG A 315 -15.68 16.86 3.73
N VAL A 316 -14.39 16.56 3.60
CA VAL A 316 -13.90 15.41 2.83
C VAL A 316 -14.39 14.09 3.43
N MET A 317 -14.37 13.94 4.75
CA MET A 317 -14.85 12.73 5.42
C MET A 317 -16.37 12.52 5.24
N GLU A 318 -17.17 13.59 5.27
CA GLU A 318 -18.61 13.54 4.98
C GLU A 318 -18.89 13.07 3.53
N LEU A 319 -18.11 13.56 2.57
CA LEU A 319 -18.23 13.16 1.16
C LEU A 319 -17.85 11.68 0.94
N ILE A 320 -16.81 11.19 1.62
CA ILE A 320 -16.39 9.78 1.55
C ILE A 320 -17.47 8.86 2.12
N GLY A 321 -18.06 9.23 3.26
CA GLY A 321 -19.14 8.45 3.90
C GLY A 321 -20.39 8.30 3.02
N ALA A 322 -20.59 9.19 2.04
CA ALA A 322 -21.75 9.21 1.15
C ALA A 322 -21.57 8.43 -0.17
N GLY A 323 -20.35 7.98 -0.53
CA GLY A 323 -20.05 7.41 -1.86
C GLY A 323 -19.29 6.08 -1.82
N GLY A 324 -19.99 4.96 -2.01
CA GLY A 324 -19.37 3.62 -2.13
C GLY A 324 -19.18 3.18 -3.59
N GLY A 325 -17.96 3.24 -4.13
CA GLY A 325 -17.65 2.82 -5.50
C GLY A 325 -16.91 1.48 -5.59
N GLY A 326 -17.58 0.44 -6.09
CA GLY A 326 -16.97 -0.85 -6.45
C GLY A 326 -16.34 -0.81 -7.85
N GLY A 327 -15.11 -1.32 -7.99
CA GLY A 327 -14.38 -1.36 -9.27
C GLY A 327 -14.57 -2.65 -10.08
N ASP A 328 -14.34 -2.55 -11.39
CA ASP A 328 -14.37 -3.66 -12.36
C ASP A 328 -13.18 -4.62 -12.17
N PHE A 329 -13.47 -5.91 -12.10
CA PHE A 329 -12.54 -7.00 -11.79
C PHE A 329 -11.46 -7.19 -12.88
N TYR A 330 -11.78 -7.00 -14.16
CA TYR A 330 -10.86 -7.32 -15.27
C TYR A 330 -9.89 -6.20 -15.65
N ASN A 331 -10.16 -4.96 -15.23
CA ASN A 331 -9.25 -3.81 -15.42
C ASN A 331 -8.29 -3.61 -14.23
N THR A 332 -8.56 -4.25 -13.10
CA THR A 332 -7.77 -4.09 -11.86
C THR A 332 -6.69 -5.13 -11.67
N GLN A 333 -6.72 -6.25 -12.41
CA GLN A 333 -5.86 -7.40 -12.11
C GLN A 333 -4.37 -7.21 -12.45
N PRO A 334 -3.97 -6.64 -13.61
CA PRO A 334 -2.56 -6.32 -13.86
C PRO A 334 -2.02 -5.24 -12.91
N ALA A 335 -2.86 -4.25 -12.55
CA ALA A 335 -2.48 -3.23 -11.57
C ALA A 335 -2.27 -3.80 -10.16
N ARG A 336 -2.92 -4.91 -9.79
CA ARG A 336 -2.76 -5.55 -8.47
C ARG A 336 -1.42 -6.21 -8.24
N VAL A 337 -0.74 -6.62 -9.30
CA VAL A 337 0.46 -7.48 -9.21
C VAL A 337 1.65 -6.88 -9.95
N SER A 338 1.56 -5.62 -10.40
CA SER A 338 2.47 -4.96 -11.36
C SER A 338 2.37 -5.53 -12.79
N LYS A 339 2.25 -4.65 -13.81
CA LYS A 339 2.31 -5.06 -15.22
C LYS A 339 3.70 -5.60 -15.56
N ARG A 340 4.75 -4.94 -15.07
CA ARG A 340 6.15 -5.35 -15.26
C ARG A 340 6.38 -6.76 -14.72
N PHE A 341 6.00 -7.00 -13.46
CA PHE A 341 6.07 -8.32 -12.84
C PHE A 341 5.22 -9.35 -13.58
N THR A 342 3.97 -9.02 -13.91
CA THR A 342 3.05 -9.93 -14.62
C THR A 342 3.63 -10.37 -15.95
N ARG A 343 4.18 -9.43 -16.72
CA ARG A 343 4.83 -9.71 -18.00
C ARG A 343 6.00 -10.68 -17.82
N SER A 344 6.88 -10.43 -16.84
CA SER A 344 8.03 -11.29 -16.55
C SER A 344 7.63 -12.71 -16.16
N VAL A 345 6.63 -12.86 -15.29
CA VAL A 345 6.12 -14.20 -14.89
C VAL A 345 5.56 -14.94 -16.11
N ILE A 346 4.79 -14.27 -16.97
CA ILE A 346 4.22 -14.89 -18.17
C ILE A 346 5.33 -15.34 -19.12
N VAL A 347 6.28 -14.46 -19.46
CA VAL A 347 7.41 -14.79 -20.33
C VAL A 347 8.21 -15.97 -19.78
N SER A 348 8.64 -15.91 -18.52
CA SER A 348 9.39 -16.99 -17.86
C SER A 348 8.63 -18.32 -17.85
N THR A 349 7.31 -18.29 -17.70
CA THR A 349 6.47 -19.50 -17.72
C THR A 349 6.37 -20.09 -19.13
N LEU A 350 6.23 -19.25 -20.15
CA LEU A 350 6.15 -19.68 -21.55
C LEU A 350 7.50 -20.22 -22.06
N GLU A 351 8.61 -19.71 -21.52
CA GLU A 351 9.97 -20.21 -21.75
C GLU A 351 10.28 -21.49 -20.95
N GLY A 352 9.37 -21.96 -20.10
CA GLY A 352 9.52 -23.17 -19.30
C GLY A 352 10.43 -23.03 -18.08
N GLN A 353 10.80 -21.79 -17.70
CA GLN A 353 11.63 -21.52 -16.52
C GLN A 353 10.81 -21.39 -15.23
N THR A 354 9.54 -20.99 -15.34
CA THR A 354 8.59 -20.96 -14.22
C THR A 354 7.48 -21.97 -14.44
N LEU A 355 7.13 -22.73 -13.40
CA LEU A 355 6.01 -23.66 -13.46
C LEU A 355 4.68 -22.89 -13.47
N TYR A 356 3.70 -23.37 -14.24
CA TYR A 356 2.35 -22.77 -14.27
C TYR A 356 1.70 -22.69 -12.89
N THR A 357 1.97 -23.65 -11.99
CA THR A 357 1.47 -23.64 -10.61
C THR A 357 1.99 -22.44 -9.84
N ASP A 358 3.27 -22.15 -9.98
CA ASP A 358 3.96 -21.07 -9.28
C ASP A 358 3.54 -19.73 -9.87
N ALA A 359 3.43 -19.65 -11.19
CA ALA A 359 2.89 -18.49 -11.90
C ALA A 359 1.46 -18.16 -11.45
N PHE A 360 0.59 -19.16 -11.32
CA PHE A 360 -0.78 -18.94 -10.88
C PHE A 360 -0.83 -18.48 -9.42
N GLN A 361 0.01 -19.05 -8.55
CA GLN A 361 0.11 -18.61 -7.17
C GLN A 361 0.57 -17.15 -7.07
N MET A 362 1.66 -16.78 -7.76
CA MET A 362 2.24 -15.43 -7.72
C MET A 362 1.27 -14.37 -8.26
N LEU A 363 0.60 -14.67 -9.38
CA LEU A 363 -0.37 -13.79 -10.03
C LEU A 363 -1.76 -13.82 -9.36
N GLY A 364 -1.97 -14.71 -8.38
CA GLY A 364 -3.27 -14.91 -7.72
C GLY A 364 -4.36 -15.42 -8.66
N LEU A 365 -3.98 -16.20 -9.68
CA LEU A 365 -4.84 -16.77 -10.70
C LEU A 365 -5.28 -18.19 -10.35
N LYS A 366 -6.39 -18.62 -10.95
CA LYS A 366 -6.92 -20.00 -10.80
C LYS A 366 -7.14 -20.71 -12.13
N LYS A 367 -7.04 -20.00 -13.25
CA LYS A 367 -7.45 -20.46 -14.58
C LYS A 367 -6.41 -20.08 -15.61
N LEU A 368 -6.05 -21.04 -16.46
CA LEU A 368 -5.15 -20.84 -17.60
C LEU A 368 -5.69 -19.82 -18.60
N ALA A 369 -7.01 -19.79 -18.85
CA ALA A 369 -7.61 -18.81 -19.75
C ALA A 369 -7.35 -17.36 -19.30
N THR A 370 -7.36 -17.09 -17.98
CA THR A 370 -7.05 -15.75 -17.45
C THR A 370 -5.57 -15.41 -17.61
N PHE A 371 -4.69 -16.40 -17.43
CA PHE A 371 -3.26 -16.25 -17.67
C PHE A 371 -2.96 -15.91 -19.15
N ASN A 372 -3.54 -16.66 -20.10
CA ASN A 372 -3.36 -16.40 -21.52
C ASN A 372 -3.91 -15.04 -21.93
N GLY A 373 -5.10 -14.66 -21.46
CA GLY A 373 -5.68 -13.35 -21.75
C GLY A 373 -4.87 -12.18 -21.17
N MET A 374 -4.09 -12.39 -20.10
CA MET A 374 -3.12 -11.39 -19.63
C MET A 374 -1.92 -11.30 -20.58
N GLY A 375 -1.41 -12.43 -21.08
CA GLY A 375 -0.28 -12.45 -22.01
C GLY A 375 -0.59 -11.75 -23.33
N GLU A 376 -1.78 -11.98 -23.90
CA GLU A 376 -2.24 -11.30 -25.13
C GLU A 376 -2.33 -9.78 -24.93
N ARG A 377 -2.89 -9.33 -23.81
CA ARG A 377 -2.99 -7.88 -23.48
C ARG A 377 -1.64 -7.21 -23.25
N LEU A 378 -0.66 -7.96 -22.77
CA LEU A 378 0.70 -7.48 -22.54
C LEU A 378 1.62 -7.70 -23.74
N GLY A 379 1.11 -8.27 -24.84
CA GLY A 379 1.85 -8.50 -26.09
C GLY A 379 2.98 -9.52 -25.95
N VAL A 380 2.83 -10.53 -25.08
CA VAL A 380 3.81 -11.61 -24.87
C VAL A 380 3.29 -13.00 -25.23
N LEU A 381 2.05 -13.07 -25.71
CA LEU A 381 1.40 -14.17 -26.41
C LEU A 381 0.80 -13.60 -27.70
#